data_AF-A0A7X9A5X7-F1
#
_entry.id   AF-A0A7X9A5X7-F1
#
_cell.length_a   1.000
_cell.length_b   1.000
_cell.length_c   1.000
_cell.angle_alpha   90.00
_cell.angle_beta   90.00
_cell.angle_gamma   90.00
#
_symmetry.space_group_name_H-M   'P 1'
#
loop_
_entity.id
_entity.type
_entity.pdbx_description
1 polymer ?
#
loop_
_entity_poly.entity_id
_entity_poly.type
_entity_poly.pdbx_seq_one_letter_code
_entity_poly.pdbx_strand_id
1 'polypeptide(L)'
;MTQNLNVKKEDQGFVIYQGKTIPVDTASTNFEDALKTAFFQSNGNNAVSERVAVQFTCGACCKRISEADFALQINGILLVGTLNNKCMLVETLCEGKVVDKELTTFAIVALDRVCAFELYSDH
;
A
#
# COMPACT_ATOMS: atom_id res chain seq x y z
N MET A 1 12.23 31.12 9.41
CA MET A 1 13.08 30.78 8.25
C MET A 1 12.58 29.46 7.71
N THR A 2 11.84 29.49 6.61
CA THR A 2 11.30 28.29 5.96
C THR A 2 12.40 27.72 5.09
N GLN A 3 12.96 26.55 5.45
CA GLN A 3 13.94 25.88 4.61
C GLN A 3 13.24 25.34 3.37
N ASN A 4 13.63 25.87 2.20
CA ASN A 4 13.31 25.28 0.91
C ASN A 4 14.08 23.96 0.80
N LEU A 5 13.45 22.87 1.22
CA LEU A 5 13.93 21.53 0.90
C LEU A 5 13.65 21.30 -0.58
N ASN A 6 14.73 21.33 -1.36
CA ASN A 6 14.76 20.90 -2.74
C ASN A 6 14.63 19.36 -2.74
N VAL A 7 13.42 18.85 -2.50
CA VAL A 7 13.12 17.42 -2.47
C VAL A 7 13.29 16.90 -3.90
N LYS A 8 14.28 16.03 -4.12
CA LYS A 8 14.47 15.42 -5.43
C LYS A 8 13.26 14.53 -5.72
N LYS A 9 12.87 14.44 -6.99
CA LYS A 9 11.71 13.65 -7.45
C LYS A 9 11.81 12.15 -7.09
N GLU A 10 13.01 11.69 -6.74
CA GLU A 10 13.35 10.32 -6.31
C GLU A 10 13.05 10.08 -4.81
N ASP A 11 12.89 11.14 -4.03
CA ASP A 11 12.62 11.12 -2.58
C ASP A 11 11.11 11.22 -2.26
N GLN A 12 10.25 10.98 -3.25
CA GLN A 12 8.80 11.11 -3.14
C GLN A 12 8.13 9.73 -3.13
N GLY A 13 7.58 9.35 -1.98
CA GLY A 13 6.67 8.22 -1.83
C GLY A 13 5.23 8.63 -2.07
N PHE A 14 4.31 7.66 -2.03
CA PHE A 14 2.88 7.96 -2.05
C PHE A 14 2.12 6.99 -1.16
N VAL A 15 1.01 7.47 -0.58
CA VAL A 15 -0.01 6.62 0.03
C VAL A 15 -1.21 6.59 -0.90
N ILE A 16 -1.74 5.40 -1.13
CA ILE A 16 -3.07 5.22 -1.69
C ILE A 16 -4.01 4.82 -0.56
N TYR A 17 -5.00 5.67 -0.32
CA TYR A 17 -6.04 5.46 0.69
C TYR A 17 -7.35 6.05 0.18
N GLN A 18 -8.42 5.26 0.23
CA GLN A 18 -9.76 5.68 -0.22
C GLN A 18 -9.74 6.35 -1.62
N GLY A 19 -9.00 5.76 -2.56
CA GLY A 19 -8.87 6.27 -3.95
C GLY A 19 -8.07 7.54 -4.14
N LYS A 20 -7.51 8.08 -3.07
CA LYS A 20 -6.64 9.26 -3.15
C LYS A 20 -5.20 8.81 -3.12
N THR A 21 -4.41 9.29 -4.10
CA THR A 21 -2.95 9.22 -4.05
C THR A 21 -2.44 10.47 -3.33
N ILE A 22 -1.85 10.28 -2.16
CA ILE A 22 -1.30 11.34 -1.32
C ILE A 22 0.22 11.27 -1.43
N PRO A 23 0.89 12.28 -2.01
CA PRO A 23 2.35 12.30 -2.06
C PRO A 23 2.91 12.47 -0.65
N VAL A 24 4.02 11.79 -0.36
CA VAL A 24 4.71 11.86 0.92
C VAL A 24 6.19 12.14 0.70
N ASP A 25 6.72 13.12 1.44
CA ASP A 25 8.16 13.37 1.47
C ASP A 25 8.85 12.27 2.27
N THR A 26 9.58 11.39 1.59
CA THR A 26 10.27 10.26 2.22
C THR A 26 11.67 10.59 2.72
N ALA A 27 12.20 11.79 2.40
CA ALA A 27 13.50 12.23 2.87
C ALA A 27 13.45 12.78 4.30
N SER A 28 12.32 13.34 4.73
CA SER A 28 12.17 13.98 6.05
C SER A 28 11.22 13.28 7.02
N THR A 29 10.44 12.31 6.54
CA THR A 29 9.30 11.76 7.28
C THR A 29 9.60 10.32 7.68
N ASN A 30 9.59 10.03 8.98
CA ASN A 30 9.62 8.63 9.40
C ASN A 30 8.31 7.93 8.96
N PHE A 31 8.36 6.60 8.89
CA PHE A 31 7.25 5.79 8.39
C PHE A 31 5.92 6.03 9.13
N GLU A 32 5.99 6.27 10.43
CA GLU A 32 4.82 6.50 11.29
C GLU A 32 4.15 7.83 10.97
N ASP A 33 4.94 8.88 10.74
CA ASP A 33 4.45 10.21 10.37
C ASP A 33 3.90 10.24 8.94
N ALA A 34 4.45 9.43 8.03
CA ALA A 34 3.92 9.24 6.68
C ALA A 34 2.52 8.60 6.71
N LEU A 35 2.36 7.54 7.52
CA LEU A 35 1.07 6.90 7.74
C LEU A 35 0.08 7.87 8.38
N LYS A 36 0.46 8.53 9.48
CA LYS A 36 -0.39 9.54 10.13
C LYS A 36 -0.86 10.59 9.14
N THR A 37 0.05 11.19 8.37
CA THR A 37 -0.29 12.26 7.42
C THR A 37 -1.33 11.82 6.40
N ALA A 38 -1.16 10.63 5.82
CA ALA A 38 -2.10 10.12 4.84
C ALA A 38 -3.48 9.79 5.46
N PHE A 39 -3.50 9.22 6.66
CA PHE A 39 -4.77 8.94 7.35
C PHE A 39 -5.47 10.22 7.82
N PHE A 40 -4.74 11.22 8.30
CA PHE A 40 -5.31 12.51 8.74
C PHE A 40 -5.85 13.34 7.57
N GLN A 41 -5.21 13.30 6.40
CA GLN A 41 -5.68 14.02 5.20
C GLN A 41 -6.95 13.43 4.58
N SER A 42 -7.34 12.21 4.96
CA SER A 42 -8.55 11.57 4.46
C SER A 42 -9.82 11.88 5.26
N ASN A 43 -9.71 12.57 6.40
CA ASN A 43 -10.86 12.93 7.26
C ASN A 43 -11.67 14.12 6.70
N GLY A 44 -11.98 14.08 5.41
CA GLY A 44 -12.80 15.05 4.71
C GLY A 44 -13.57 14.40 3.57
N ASN A 45 -14.85 14.14 3.83
CA ASN A 45 -15.94 13.75 2.93
C ASN A 45 -16.05 12.26 2.55
N ASN A 46 -17.27 11.72 2.75
CA ASN A 46 -17.94 10.56 2.14
C ASN A 46 -17.12 9.78 1.10
N ALA A 47 -16.00 9.17 1.51
CA ALA A 47 -15.18 8.41 0.60
C ALA A 47 -15.74 6.99 0.54
N VAL A 48 -16.02 6.53 -0.66
CA VAL A 48 -16.24 5.12 -0.95
C VAL A 48 -15.03 4.37 -0.37
N SER A 49 -15.28 3.30 0.38
CA SER A 49 -14.22 2.49 0.98
C SER A 49 -13.51 1.73 -0.13
N GLU A 50 -12.57 2.39 -0.81
CA GLU A 50 -11.73 1.74 -1.79
C GLU A 50 -10.71 0.83 -1.09
N ARG A 51 -10.60 -0.39 -1.60
CA ARG A 51 -9.69 -1.43 -1.19
C ARG A 51 -8.56 -1.54 -2.19
N VAL A 52 -7.44 -2.04 -1.70
CA VAL A 52 -6.23 -2.29 -2.47
C VAL A 52 -6.03 -3.80 -2.61
N ALA A 53 -5.71 -4.23 -3.83
CA ALA A 53 -5.13 -5.55 -4.08
C ALA A 53 -3.77 -5.40 -4.78
N VAL A 54 -2.82 -6.26 -4.39
CA VAL A 54 -1.45 -6.25 -4.91
C VAL A 54 -1.04 -7.67 -5.26
N GLN A 55 -0.61 -7.90 -6.49
CA GLN A 55 0.01 -9.15 -6.91
C GLN A 55 1.51 -8.96 -7.13
N PHE A 56 2.31 -9.89 -6.62
CA PHE A 56 3.77 -9.82 -6.71
C PHE A 56 4.40 -11.21 -6.86
N THR A 57 5.61 -11.26 -7.42
CA THR A 57 6.38 -12.50 -7.54
C THR A 57 7.05 -12.90 -6.22
N CYS A 58 7.06 -14.20 -5.92
CA CYS A 58 7.73 -14.80 -4.77
C CYS A 58 8.63 -15.97 -5.20
N GLY A 59 9.44 -15.77 -6.24
CA GLY A 59 10.24 -16.82 -6.87
C GLY A 59 9.49 -17.44 -8.05
N ALA A 60 9.26 -18.76 -8.01
CA ALA A 60 8.56 -19.48 -9.08
C ALA A 60 7.02 -19.30 -9.07
N CYS A 61 6.47 -18.70 -8.01
CA CYS A 61 5.04 -18.46 -7.84
C CYS A 61 4.74 -16.97 -7.63
N CYS A 62 3.47 -16.62 -7.62
CA CYS A 62 2.98 -15.29 -7.26
C CYS A 62 2.26 -15.32 -5.92
N LYS A 63 2.19 -14.18 -5.24
CA LYS A 63 1.26 -13.95 -4.15
C LYS A 63 0.34 -12.79 -4.51
N ARG A 64 -0.92 -12.87 -4.07
CA ARG A 64 -1.91 -11.80 -4.18
C ARG A 64 -2.39 -11.42 -2.79
N ILE A 65 -2.23 -10.15 -2.43
CA ILE A 65 -2.85 -9.53 -1.26
C ILE A 65 -4.17 -8.91 -1.73
N SER A 66 -5.26 -9.16 -1.01
CA SER A 66 -6.59 -8.58 -1.24
C SER A 66 -7.17 -8.05 0.07
N GLU A 67 -8.19 -7.19 0.00
CA GLU A 67 -8.90 -6.59 1.14
C GLU A 67 -8.08 -5.59 1.97
N ALA A 68 -6.98 -5.08 1.43
CA ALA A 68 -6.19 -4.07 2.12
C ALA A 68 -6.89 -2.71 2.11
N ASP A 69 -6.78 -1.96 3.20
CA ASP A 69 -7.36 -0.62 3.33
C ASP A 69 -6.45 0.46 2.74
N PHE A 70 -5.13 0.19 2.68
CA PHE A 70 -4.16 1.15 2.19
C PHE A 70 -2.91 0.47 1.60
N ALA A 71 -2.20 1.23 0.77
CA ALA A 71 -0.84 0.91 0.37
C ALA A 71 0.05 2.17 0.43
N LEU A 72 1.28 2.00 0.90
CA LEU A 72 2.27 3.07 1.07
C LEU A 72 3.57 2.66 0.38
N GLN A 73 3.98 3.43 -0.63
CA GLN A 73 5.27 3.25 -1.30
C GLN A 73 6.33 4.16 -0.67
N ILE A 74 7.43 3.58 -0.18
CA ILE A 74 8.61 4.31 0.33
C ILE A 74 9.88 3.52 -0.04
N ASN A 75 10.92 4.21 -0.54
CA ASN A 75 12.26 3.63 -0.76
C ASN A 75 12.26 2.30 -1.53
N GLY A 76 11.46 2.21 -2.61
CA GLY A 76 11.37 0.99 -3.44
C GLY A 76 10.63 -0.18 -2.77
N ILE A 77 9.94 0.07 -1.66
CA ILE A 77 9.11 -0.90 -0.94
C ILE A 77 7.67 -0.41 -0.96
N LEU A 78 6.74 -1.36 -1.03
CA LEU A 78 5.31 -1.16 -0.85
C LEU A 78 4.86 -1.82 0.46
N LEU A 79 4.44 -1.02 1.45
CA LEU A 79 3.69 -1.51 2.59
C LEU A 79 2.22 -1.61 2.18
N VAL A 80 1.58 -2.74 2.47
CA VAL A 80 0.15 -2.95 2.30
C VAL A 80 -0.43 -3.36 3.65
N GLY A 81 -1.59 -2.83 4.03
CA GLY A 81 -2.16 -3.15 5.34
C GLY A 81 -3.64 -2.83 5.50
N THR A 82 -4.17 -3.26 6.64
CA THR A 82 -5.55 -3.04 7.06
C THR A 82 -5.61 -2.16 8.32
N LEU A 83 -6.78 -1.58 8.55
CA LEU A 83 -7.13 -0.82 9.74
C LEU A 83 -8.18 -1.55 10.57
N ASN A 84 -8.45 -1.05 11.79
CA ASN A 84 -9.58 -1.48 12.63
C ASN A 84 -9.62 -2.99 12.92
N ASN A 85 -8.45 -3.61 13.14
CA ASN A 85 -8.30 -5.04 13.42
C ASN A 85 -8.88 -5.98 12.33
N LYS A 86 -9.03 -5.50 11.10
CA LYS A 86 -9.35 -6.36 9.94
C LYS A 86 -8.12 -7.16 9.51
N CYS A 87 -8.33 -8.27 8.84
CA CYS A 87 -7.26 -9.02 8.16
C CYS A 87 -7.39 -8.86 6.64
N MET A 88 -6.25 -8.82 5.96
CA MET A 88 -6.15 -9.00 4.52
C MET A 88 -5.87 -10.47 4.20
N LEU A 89 -6.36 -10.90 3.04
CA LEU A 89 -6.15 -12.25 2.53
C LEU A 89 -4.89 -12.27 1.64
N VAL A 90 -4.01 -13.22 1.89
CA VAL A 90 -2.84 -13.48 1.05
C VAL A 90 -2.99 -14.85 0.42
N GLU A 91 -3.11 -14.89 -0.90
CA GLU A 91 -3.20 -16.14 -1.68
C GLU A 91 -1.87 -16.40 -2.38
N THR A 92 -1.33 -17.61 -2.25
CA THR A 92 -0.19 -18.06 -3.05
C THR A 92 -0.71 -18.74 -4.31
N LEU A 93 -0.31 -18.24 -5.48
CA LEU A 93 -0.68 -18.73 -6.79
C LEU A 93 0.52 -19.36 -7.50
N CYS A 94 0.45 -20.65 -7.78
CA CYS A 94 1.43 -21.38 -8.58
C CYS A 94 0.74 -21.98 -9.80
N GLU A 95 1.29 -21.77 -11.00
CA GLU A 95 0.72 -22.27 -12.27
C GLU A 95 -0.77 -21.90 -12.46
N GLY A 96 -1.15 -20.70 -12.04
CA GLY A 96 -2.52 -20.19 -12.14
C GLY A 96 -3.52 -20.77 -11.12
N LYS A 97 -3.08 -21.59 -10.17
CA LYS A 97 -3.92 -22.17 -9.12
C LYS A 97 -3.54 -21.62 -7.75
N VAL A 98 -4.55 -21.38 -6.91
CA VAL A 98 -4.31 -21.07 -5.50
C VAL A 98 -3.88 -22.34 -4.77
N VAL A 99 -2.67 -22.32 -4.21
CA VAL A 99 -2.10 -23.45 -3.48
C VAL A 99 -2.04 -23.24 -1.98
N ASP A 100 -2.16 -21.99 -1.52
CA ASP A 100 -2.11 -21.63 -0.11
C ASP A 100 -2.87 -20.32 0.17
N LYS A 101 -3.34 -20.15 1.41
CA LYS A 101 -4.08 -18.98 1.89
C LYS A 101 -3.67 -18.63 3.32
N GLU A 102 -3.37 -17.35 3.53
CA GLU A 102 -2.98 -16.81 4.83
C GLU A 102 -3.77 -15.52 5.14
N LEU A 103 -4.02 -15.27 6.43
CA LEU A 103 -4.57 -14.00 6.91
C LEU A 103 -3.49 -13.25 7.66
N THR A 104 -3.29 -11.97 7.33
CA THR A 104 -2.37 -11.07 8.03
C THR A 104 -2.98 -9.68 8.12
N THR A 105 -2.40 -8.78 8.91
CA THR A 105 -2.82 -7.38 9.04
C THR A 105 -1.93 -6.42 8.25
N PHE A 106 -0.72 -6.85 7.88
CA PHE A 106 0.20 -6.07 7.05
C PHE A 106 1.17 -6.97 6.28
N ALA A 107 1.71 -6.44 5.20
CA ALA A 107 2.76 -7.07 4.40
C ALA A 107 3.69 -6.01 3.80
N ILE A 108 4.94 -6.39 3.65
CA ILE A 108 5.99 -5.58 3.04
C ILE A 108 6.40 -6.27 1.74
N VAL A 109 6.28 -5.56 0.62
CA VAL A 109 6.55 -6.09 -0.71
C VAL A 109 7.60 -5.21 -1.39
N ALA A 110 8.64 -5.81 -1.98
CA ALA A 110 9.58 -5.07 -2.80
C ALA A 110 8.89 -4.61 -4.10
N LEU A 111 9.01 -3.32 -4.43
CA LEU A 111 8.24 -2.72 -5.53
C LEU A 111 8.61 -3.32 -6.90
N ASP A 112 9.88 -3.72 -7.06
CA ASP A 112 10.40 -4.41 -8.26
C ASP A 112 9.79 -5.80 -8.48
N ARG A 113 9.13 -6.37 -7.46
CA ARG A 113 8.43 -7.65 -7.55
C ARG A 113 6.94 -7.52 -7.82
N VAL A 114 6.38 -6.32 -7.72
CA VAL A 114 4.95 -6.07 -7.95
C VAL A 114 4.65 -6.20 -9.44
N CYS A 115 3.64 -7.01 -9.77
CA CYS A 115 3.20 -7.25 -11.14
C CYS A 115 1.89 -6.54 -11.45
N ALA A 116 1.01 -6.42 -10.46
CA ALA A 116 -0.28 -5.77 -10.60
C ALA A 116 -0.67 -5.07 -9.30
N PHE A 117 -1.36 -3.94 -9.45
CA PHE A 117 -1.91 -3.13 -8.38
C PHE A 117 -3.31 -2.71 -8.79
N GLU A 118 -4.30 -3.01 -7.95
CA GLU A 118 -5.72 -2.78 -8.24
C GLU A 118 -6.36 -1.96 -7.10
N LEU A 119 -7.18 -0.98 -7.50
CA LEU A 119 -8.09 -0.26 -6.60
C LEU A 119 -9.52 -0.65 -6.95
N TYR A 120 -10.29 -1.05 -5.95
CA TYR A 120 -11.67 -1.46 -6.14
C TYR A 120 -12.54 -0.97 -4.99
N SER A 121 -13.83 -0.77 -5.25
CA SER A 121 -14.79 -0.32 -4.23
C SER A 121 -15.68 -1.49 -3.80
N ASP A 122 -15.97 -1.57 -2.51
CA ASP A 122 -17.05 -2.41 -1.98
C ASP A 122 -18.38 -1.75 -2.42
N HIS A 123 -18.97 -2.20 -3.55
CA HIS A 123 -20.28 -1.76 -4.03
C HIS A 123 -21.43 -2.25 -3.14
#